data_AF-A0A542QTB9-F1
#
_entry.id   AF-A0A542QTB9-F1
#
_cell.length_a   1.000
_cell.length_b   1.000
_cell.length_c   1.000
_cell.angle_alpha   90.00
_cell.angle_beta   90.00
_cell.angle_gamma   90.00
#
_symmetry.space_group_name_H-M   'P 1'
#
loop_
_entity.id
_entity.type
_entity.pdbx_description
1 polymer ?
#
loop_
_entity_poly.entity_id
_entity_poly.type
_entity_poly.pdbx_seq_one_letter_code
_entity_poly.pdbx_strand_id
1 'polypeptide(L)'
;MTTVDVAMLRQANALPLDYMNYLEEEFLGLYQALGCGETLDGWSLARDGYMVVIEAGDNNLQPVGLRYGLRQTMPEFVELVEAGKQLIYRIGVLYDNDFMMLFYSMVGIHDVETETWLQEQVNQSERMVKADEMQ
;
A
#
# COMPACT_ATOMS: atom_id res chain seq x y z
N MET A 1 1.62 12.11 -2.57
CA MET A 1 0.16 12.08 -2.77
C MET A 1 -0.46 13.16 -1.89
N THR A 2 -1.39 13.92 -2.45
CA THR A 2 -2.16 15.01 -1.83
C THR A 2 -3.66 14.73 -1.99
N THR A 3 -4.53 15.56 -1.39
CA THR A 3 -5.98 15.49 -1.62
C THR A 3 -6.36 15.63 -3.10
N VAL A 4 -5.59 16.41 -3.87
CA VAL A 4 -5.78 16.58 -5.32
C VAL A 4 -5.54 15.25 -6.04
N ASP A 5 -4.48 14.52 -5.69
CA ASP A 5 -4.17 13.23 -6.29
C ASP A 5 -5.26 12.20 -5.99
N VAL A 6 -5.77 12.17 -4.76
CA VAL A 6 -6.91 11.31 -4.35
C VAL A 6 -8.16 11.65 -5.16
N ALA A 7 -8.47 12.93 -5.34
CA ALA A 7 -9.60 13.37 -6.15
C ALA A 7 -9.44 13.00 -7.64
N MET A 8 -8.22 13.10 -8.18
CA MET A 8 -7.92 12.69 -9.55
C MET A 8 -8.09 11.18 -9.75
N LEU A 9 -7.56 10.36 -8.84
CA LEU A 9 -7.75 8.90 -8.86
C LEU A 9 -9.23 8.52 -8.84
N ARG A 10 -10.02 9.18 -7.99
CA ARG A 10 -11.46 8.96 -7.92
C ARG A 10 -12.19 9.34 -9.21
N GLN A 11 -11.82 10.47 -9.81
CA GLN A 11 -12.43 10.94 -11.06
C GLN A 11 -12.05 10.08 -12.27
N ALA A 12 -10.84 9.52 -12.29
CA ALA A 12 -10.40 8.62 -13.34
C ALA A 12 -11.25 7.35 -13.41
N ASN A 13 -11.91 6.97 -12.29
CA ASN A 13 -12.73 5.76 -12.18
C ASN A 13 -11.98 4.50 -12.63
N ALA A 14 -10.65 4.50 -12.43
CA ALA A 14 -9.74 3.41 -12.78
C ALA A 14 -9.87 2.24 -11.79
N LEU A 15 -10.29 2.51 -10.56
CA LEU A 15 -10.41 1.54 -9.49
C LEU A 15 -11.88 1.30 -9.12
N PRO A 16 -12.24 0.07 -8.67
CA PRO A 16 -13.53 -0.19 -8.05
C PRO A 16 -13.79 0.77 -6.88
N LEU A 17 -15.05 1.20 -6.72
CA LEU A 17 -15.42 2.21 -5.72
C LEU A 17 -15.02 1.82 -4.30
N ASP A 18 -15.19 0.56 -3.90
CA ASP A 18 -14.83 0.08 -2.56
C ASP A 18 -13.32 0.17 -2.32
N TYR A 19 -12.51 -0.14 -3.33
CA TYR A 19 -11.05 -0.01 -3.26
C TYR A 19 -10.64 1.47 -3.17
N MET A 20 -11.26 2.34 -3.97
CA MET A 20 -10.99 3.78 -3.91
C MET A 20 -11.37 4.37 -2.55
N ASN A 21 -12.51 3.98 -1.97
CA ASN A 21 -12.92 4.43 -0.64
C ASN A 21 -11.89 4.00 0.42
N TYR A 22 -11.40 2.76 0.35
CA TYR A 22 -10.35 2.27 1.23
C TYR A 22 -9.06 3.10 1.12
N LEU A 23 -8.60 3.40 -0.10
CA LEU A 23 -7.40 4.23 -0.31
C LEU A 23 -7.57 5.66 0.23
N GLU A 24 -8.77 6.24 0.13
CA GLU A 24 -9.08 7.54 0.71
C GLU A 24 -9.05 7.50 2.24
N GLU A 25 -9.60 6.45 2.85
CA GLU A 25 -9.55 6.22 4.30
C GLU A 25 -8.11 6.04 4.80
N GLU A 26 -7.29 5.26 4.10
CA GLU A 26 -5.86 5.09 4.41
C GLU A 26 -5.11 6.43 4.36
N PHE A 27 -5.34 7.24 3.31
CA PHE A 27 -4.73 8.57 3.19
C PHE A 27 -5.12 9.49 4.36
N LEU A 28 -6.39 9.48 4.74
CA LEU A 28 -6.88 10.27 5.88
C LEU A 28 -6.30 9.76 7.21
N GLY A 29 -6.15 8.44 7.37
CA GLY A 29 -5.48 7.84 8.52
C GLY A 29 -4.02 8.28 8.63
N LEU A 30 -3.28 8.28 7.52
CA LEU A 30 -1.91 8.79 7.47
C LEU A 30 -1.83 10.28 7.79
N TYR A 31 -2.76 11.09 7.27
CA TYR A 31 -2.85 12.52 7.62
C TYR A 31 -3.05 12.70 9.13
N GLN A 32 -3.94 11.94 9.75
CA GLN A 32 -4.19 12.02 11.19
C GLN A 32 -2.96 11.62 12.02
N ALA A 33 -2.17 10.66 11.54
CA ALA A 33 -0.98 10.18 12.22
C ALA A 33 0.25 11.10 12.02
N LEU A 34 0.43 11.65 10.83
CA LEU A 34 1.68 12.29 10.39
C LEU A 34 1.55 13.80 10.15
N GLY A 35 0.36 14.29 9.80
CA GLY A 35 0.12 15.67 9.35
C GLY A 35 0.22 16.76 10.42
N CYS A 36 0.88 16.49 11.55
CA CYS A 36 0.94 17.31 12.76
C CYS A 36 1.03 18.82 12.47
N GLY A 37 -0.08 19.54 12.72
CA GLY A 37 -0.14 21.00 12.61
C GLY A 37 -0.39 21.55 11.20
N GLU A 38 -0.46 20.70 10.18
CA GLU A 38 -0.79 21.08 8.80
C GLU A 38 -2.30 20.89 8.54
N THR A 39 -2.88 21.75 7.71
CA THR A 39 -4.24 21.54 7.19
C THR A 39 -4.22 20.43 6.15
N LEU A 40 -5.30 19.65 6.04
CA LEU A 40 -5.42 18.56 5.06
C LEU A 40 -5.09 19.00 3.61
N ASP A 41 -5.54 20.18 3.19
CA ASP A 41 -5.26 20.71 1.85
C ASP A 41 -3.79 21.12 1.64
N GLY A 42 -3.04 21.33 2.73
CA GLY A 42 -1.62 21.69 2.70
C GLY A 42 -0.69 20.51 2.94
N TRP A 43 -1.22 19.38 3.41
CA TRP A 43 -0.44 18.19 3.75
C TRP A 43 -0.17 17.33 2.51
N SER A 44 0.99 16.69 2.49
CA SER A 44 1.42 15.81 1.41
C SER A 44 2.28 14.70 1.96
N LEU A 45 2.05 13.48 1.47
CA LEU A 45 2.87 12.32 1.82
C LEU A 45 4.32 12.45 1.34
N ALA A 46 4.66 13.38 0.45
CA ALA A 46 5.98 13.46 -0.20
C ALA A 46 7.20 13.47 0.74
N ARG A 47 7.01 13.78 2.03
CA ARG A 47 8.06 13.75 3.06
C ARG A 47 8.11 12.46 3.88
N ASP A 48 6.99 11.75 4.00
CA ASP A 48 6.82 10.65 4.95
C ASP A 48 6.64 9.29 4.26
N GLY A 49 6.43 9.29 2.93
CA GLY A 49 6.24 8.09 2.15
C GLY A 49 5.46 8.30 0.85
N TYR A 50 5.09 7.22 0.18
CA TYR A 50 4.08 7.29 -0.87
C TYR A 50 3.12 6.10 -0.76
N MET A 51 1.87 6.36 -1.11
CA MET A 51 0.92 5.33 -1.45
C MET A 51 1.03 5.06 -2.95
N VAL A 52 1.20 3.80 -3.32
CA VAL A 52 1.36 3.34 -4.70
C VAL A 52 0.34 2.25 -4.97
N VAL A 53 -0.49 2.46 -5.99
CA VAL A 53 -1.39 1.41 -6.49
C VAL A 53 -0.67 0.69 -7.63
N ILE A 54 -0.62 -0.63 -7.55
CA ILE A 54 -0.08 -1.49 -8.61
C ILE A 54 -1.27 -2.07 -9.38
N GLU A 55 -1.32 -1.82 -10.68
CA GLU A 55 -2.38 -2.27 -11.56
C GLU A 55 -1.97 -3.51 -12.37
N ALA A 56 -2.97 -4.19 -12.95
CA ALA A 56 -2.72 -5.33 -13.81
C ALA A 56 -1.92 -4.89 -15.05
N GLY A 57 -0.74 -5.50 -15.24
CA GLY A 57 0.16 -5.15 -16.35
C GLY A 57 1.30 -4.20 -15.98
N ASP A 58 1.36 -3.71 -14.74
CA ASP A 58 2.50 -2.95 -14.22
C ASP A 58 3.72 -3.86 -14.04
N ASN A 59 4.55 -3.91 -15.08
CA ASN A 59 5.74 -4.75 -15.11
C ASN A 59 7.03 -4.00 -14.74
N ASN A 60 6.97 -2.67 -14.63
CA ASN A 60 8.12 -1.83 -14.29
C ASN A 60 7.86 -1.00 -13.04
N LEU A 61 8.25 -1.55 -11.89
CA LEU A 61 8.14 -0.89 -10.60
C LEU A 61 9.40 -0.09 -10.22
N GLN A 62 10.36 0.07 -11.14
CA GLN A 62 11.55 0.89 -10.92
C GLN A 62 11.24 2.35 -10.52
N PRO A 63 10.25 3.05 -11.12
CA PRO A 63 9.95 4.44 -10.76
C PRO A 63 9.56 4.63 -9.30
N VAL A 64 9.03 3.58 -8.67
CA VAL A 64 8.61 3.57 -7.28
C VAL A 64 9.63 2.91 -6.36
N GLY A 65 10.88 2.73 -6.83
CA GLY A 65 12.00 2.19 -6.05
C GLY A 65 12.16 0.67 -6.08
N LEU A 66 11.23 -0.05 -6.71
CA LEU A 66 11.23 -1.51 -6.80
C LEU A 66 11.89 -1.98 -8.10
N ARG A 67 13.19 -1.69 -8.24
CA ARG A 67 13.95 -1.97 -9.48
C ARG A 67 13.84 -3.41 -9.98
N TYR A 68 13.73 -4.36 -9.07
CA TYR A 68 13.66 -5.78 -9.40
C TYR A 68 12.28 -6.38 -9.11
N GLY A 69 11.27 -5.55 -8.87
CA GLY A 69 9.90 -5.99 -8.59
C GLY A 69 9.65 -6.39 -7.13
N LEU A 70 8.41 -6.78 -6.83
CA LEU A 70 7.93 -7.04 -5.47
C LEU A 70 8.70 -8.17 -4.76
N ARG A 71 8.99 -9.28 -5.45
CA ARG A 71 9.63 -10.46 -4.86
C ARG A 71 11.07 -10.23 -4.38
N GLN A 72 11.69 -9.13 -4.81
CA GLN A 72 13.06 -8.77 -4.43
C GLN A 72 13.09 -7.61 -3.42
N THR A 73 11.95 -7.37 -2.78
CA THR A 73 11.83 -6.49 -1.61
C THR A 73 11.95 -7.29 -0.31
N MET A 74 12.16 -6.56 0.77
CA MET A 74 12.02 -7.08 2.13
C MET A 74 10.94 -6.23 2.80
N PRO A 75 9.65 -6.59 2.62
CA PRO A 75 8.56 -5.83 3.23
C PRO A 75 8.62 -5.96 4.75
N GLU A 76 8.31 -4.88 5.44
CA GLU A 76 8.11 -4.90 6.90
C GLU A 76 6.83 -5.67 7.25
N PHE A 77 5.79 -5.51 6.42
CA PHE A 77 4.56 -6.27 6.52
C PHE A 77 3.89 -6.46 5.17
N VAL A 78 3.14 -7.55 5.05
CA VAL A 78 2.16 -7.75 3.98
C VAL A 78 0.87 -8.22 4.63
N GLU A 79 -0.23 -7.55 4.31
CA GLU A 79 -1.55 -7.82 4.86
C GLU A 79 -2.57 -8.02 3.74
N LEU A 80 -3.58 -8.86 4.01
CA LEU A 80 -4.77 -8.95 3.18
C LEU A 80 -5.86 -8.06 3.77
N VAL A 81 -6.37 -7.16 2.94
CA VAL A 81 -7.42 -6.21 3.30
C VAL A 81 -8.66 -6.48 2.44
N GLU A 82 -9.79 -6.63 3.10
CA GLU A 82 -11.10 -6.68 2.45
C GLU A 82 -11.62 -5.25 2.24
N ALA A 83 -11.68 -4.80 0.99
CA ALA A 83 -12.34 -3.55 0.61
C ALA A 83 -13.63 -3.87 -0.15
N GLY A 84 -14.72 -4.03 0.62
CA GLY A 84 -16.01 -4.43 0.10
C GLY A 84 -15.97 -5.82 -0.54
N LYS A 85 -16.07 -5.88 -1.88
CA LYS A 85 -15.95 -7.14 -2.64
C LYS A 85 -14.55 -7.44 -3.15
N GLN A 86 -13.60 -6.53 -2.93
CA GLN A 86 -12.22 -6.68 -3.38
C GLN A 86 -11.35 -7.20 -2.24
N LEU A 87 -10.37 -8.00 -2.60
CA LEU A 87 -9.29 -8.41 -1.71
C LEU A 87 -8.00 -7.75 -2.21
N ILE A 88 -7.30 -7.06 -1.32
CA ILE A 88 -6.14 -6.23 -1.64
C ILE A 88 -4.97 -6.66 -0.77
N TYR A 89 -3.78 -6.79 -1.38
CA TYR A 89 -2.53 -6.78 -0.64
C TYR A 89 -2.17 -5.36 -0.26
N ARG A 90 -1.95 -5.13 1.04
CA ARG A 90 -1.34 -3.92 1.58
C ARG A 90 0.07 -4.26 2.02
N ILE A 91 1.05 -3.61 1.41
CA ILE A 91 2.47 -3.98 1.53
C ILE A 91 3.24 -2.76 2.03
N GLY A 92 3.84 -2.86 3.22
CA GLY A 92 4.74 -1.84 3.76
C GLY A 92 6.19 -2.19 3.46
N VAL A 93 6.90 -1.30 2.75
CA VAL A 93 8.35 -1.43 2.52
C VAL A 93 9.06 -0.22 3.08
N LEU A 94 9.96 -0.44 4.04
CA LEU A 94 10.77 0.61 4.63
C LEU A 94 12.01 0.87 3.76
N TYR A 95 12.15 2.08 3.23
CA TYR A 95 13.27 2.43 2.33
C TYR A 95 14.46 2.98 3.11
N ASP A 96 14.17 3.75 4.15
CA ASP A 96 15.13 4.19 5.15
C ASP A 96 14.42 4.24 6.51
N ASN A 97 15.13 4.65 7.57
CA ASN A 97 14.62 4.56 8.95
C ASN A 97 13.27 5.28 9.19
N ASP A 98 12.91 6.28 8.39
CA ASP A 98 11.71 7.10 8.60
C ASP A 98 10.82 7.19 7.34
N PHE A 99 11.15 6.48 6.25
CA PHE A 99 10.45 6.58 4.97
C PHE A 99 9.83 5.24 4.55
N MET A 100 8.51 5.14 4.73
CA MET A 100 7.75 3.93 4.40
C MET A 100 6.95 4.09 3.12
N MET A 101 7.13 3.16 2.19
CA MET A 101 6.34 3.03 0.99
C MET A 101 5.20 2.03 1.22
N LEU A 102 3.98 2.46 0.93
CA LEU A 102 2.80 1.61 1.00
C LEU A 102 2.36 1.25 -0.42
N PHE A 103 2.45 -0.04 -0.75
CA PHE A 103 1.96 -0.56 -2.02
C PHE A 103 0.62 -1.27 -1.82
N TYR A 104 -0.30 -1.03 -2.74
CA TYR A 104 -1.62 -1.62 -2.76
C TYR A 104 -1.84 -2.33 -4.08
N SER A 105 -2.26 -3.58 -4.04
CA SER A 105 -2.50 -4.38 -5.24
C SER A 105 -3.68 -5.31 -5.06
N MET A 106 -4.53 -5.47 -6.07
CA MET A 106 -5.63 -6.44 -6.01
C MET A 106 -5.08 -7.88 -6.06
N VAL A 107 -5.68 -8.77 -5.29
CA VAL A 107 -5.31 -10.19 -5.31
C VAL A 107 -5.64 -10.82 -6.67
N GLY A 108 -4.69 -11.58 -7.22
CA GLY A 108 -4.86 -12.36 -8.44
C GLY A 108 -4.54 -11.58 -9.73
N ILE A 109 -3.95 -10.40 -9.64
CA ILE A 109 -3.55 -9.61 -10.82
C ILE A 109 -2.10 -9.87 -11.25
N HIS A 110 -1.30 -10.51 -10.40
CA HIS A 110 0.10 -10.82 -10.70
C HIS A 110 0.28 -12.22 -11.29
N ASP A 111 1.50 -12.53 -11.71
CA ASP A 111 1.88 -13.91 -12.06
C ASP A 111 1.81 -14.84 -10.84
N VAL A 112 1.72 -16.15 -11.11
CA VAL A 112 1.57 -17.18 -10.08
C VAL A 112 2.71 -17.15 -9.05
N GLU A 113 3.94 -16.85 -9.47
CA GLU A 113 5.09 -16.80 -8.57
C GLU A 113 4.97 -15.63 -7.58
N THR A 114 4.54 -14.48 -8.06
CA THR A 114 4.38 -13.25 -7.28
C THR A 114 3.18 -13.36 -6.34
N GLU A 115 2.06 -13.91 -6.80
CA GLU A 115 0.89 -14.19 -5.93
C GLU A 115 1.25 -15.18 -4.82
N THR A 116 1.97 -16.26 -5.16
CA THR A 116 2.41 -17.24 -4.16
C THR A 116 3.31 -16.59 -3.12
N TRP A 117 4.28 -15.78 -3.57
CA TRP A 117 5.18 -15.06 -2.66
C TRP A 117 4.43 -14.07 -1.76
N LEU A 118 3.47 -13.30 -2.28
CA LEU A 118 2.67 -12.36 -1.48
C LEU A 118 1.87 -13.10 -0.41
N GLN A 119 1.23 -14.23 -0.74
CA GLN A 119 0.52 -15.06 0.23
C GLN A 119 1.47 -15.63 1.31
N GLU A 120 2.68 -16.04 0.94
CA GLU A 120 3.68 -16.47 1.92
C GLU A 120 4.08 -15.34 2.88
N GLN A 121 4.21 -14.10 2.38
CA GLN A 121 4.50 -12.94 3.22
C GLN A 121 3.35 -12.63 4.20
N VAL A 122 2.09 -12.69 3.75
CA VAL A 122 0.91 -12.51 4.61
C VAL A 122 0.95 -13.48 5.79
N ASN A 123 1.18 -14.77 5.50
CA ASN A 123 1.28 -15.80 6.54
C ASN A 123 2.44 -15.56 7.52
N GLN A 124 3.55 -14.97 7.06
CA GLN A 124 4.68 -14.61 7.92
C GLN A 124 4.34 -13.44 8.84
N SER A 125 3.75 -12.37 8.31
CA SER A 125 3.32 -11.20 9.08
C SER A 125 2.30 -11.59 10.16
N GLU A 126 1.30 -12.41 9.84
CA GLU A 126 0.32 -12.90 10.83
C GLU A 126 0.95 -13.70 11.97
N ARG A 127 2.01 -14.47 11.68
CA ARG A 127 2.73 -15.25 12.70
C ARG A 127 3.54 -14.38 13.63
N MET A 128 4.11 -13.28 13.12
CA MET A 128 4.86 -12.32 13.93
C MET A 128 3.94 -11.58 14.90
N VAL A 129 2.78 -11.11 14.43
CA VAL A 129 1.77 -10.45 15.28
C VAL A 129 1.35 -11.36 16.45
N LYS A 130 1.05 -12.64 16.17
CA LYS A 130 0.66 -13.60 17.22
C LYS A 130 1.78 -13.89 18.21
N ALA A 131 3.04 -13.79 17.81
CA ALA A 131 4.18 -14.01 18.71
C ALA A 131 4.36 -12.84 19.68
N ASP A 132 4.15 -11.61 19.22
CA ASP A 132 4.26 -10.39 20.04
C ASP A 132 3.11 -10.28 21.07
N GLU A 133 1.90 -10.75 20.74
CA GLU A 133 0.76 -10.80 21.66
C GLU A 133 0.93 -11.83 22.81
N MET A 134 1.91 -12.73 22.72
CA MET A 134 2.18 -13.77 23.71
C MET A 134 3.30 -13.41 24.71
N GLN A 135 3.88 -12.21 24.64
CA GLN A 135 4.89 -11.68 25.57
C GLN A 135 4.28 -10.76 26.62
#